data_AF-A0A068WJJ6-F1
#
_entry.id   AF-A0A068WJJ6-F1
#
_cell.length_a   1.000
_cell.length_b   1.000
_cell.length_c   1.000
_cell.angle_alpha   90.00
_cell.angle_beta   90.00
_cell.angle_gamma   90.00
#
_symmetry.space_group_name_H-M   'P 1'
#
loop_
_entity.id
_entity.type
_entity.pdbx_description
1 polymer ?
#
loop_
_entity_poly.entity_id
_entity_poly.type
_entity_poly.pdbx_seq_one_letter_code
_entity_poly.pdbx_strand_id
1 'polypeptide(L)'
;MTKDLLGALKAAQPEDEGGISEAPVSLDGSQYMNEFFAQVEEIRKFIERIQALVEDVKNKHGDILSSPNQDEKTKAQLEESMAEIKMLAHKVRAKLKQMEMNIEYDENADKSSADLRIRKTQYSTISRNFIEVMTDYNKAQVAFRDACKNRIKRQMEIGYIHEWLVACSW
;
A
#
# COMPACT_ATOMS: atom_id res chain seq x y z
N MET A 1 -34.05 16.94 6.45
CA MET A 1 -33.81 18.36 6.11
C MET A 1 -32.95 18.94 7.23
N THR A 2 -31.63 18.91 7.08
CA THR A 2 -30.69 19.46 8.05
C THR A 2 -30.79 20.98 7.98
N LYS A 3 -31.34 21.60 9.03
CA LYS A 3 -31.43 23.06 9.12
C LYS A 3 -30.02 23.63 9.09
N ASP A 4 -29.71 24.32 7.99
CA ASP A 4 -28.49 25.07 7.81
C ASP A 4 -28.48 26.25 8.80
N LEU A 5 -27.70 26.11 9.88
CA LEU A 5 -27.58 27.06 10.98
C LEU A 5 -26.47 28.10 10.73
N LEU A 6 -25.73 27.97 9.63
CA LEU A 6 -24.58 28.82 9.32
C LEU A 6 -25.01 30.29 9.14
N GLY A 7 -26.16 30.51 8.51
CA GLY A 7 -26.72 31.86 8.32
C GLY A 7 -27.19 32.53 9.61
N ALA A 8 -27.73 31.75 10.55
CA ALA A 8 -28.20 32.26 11.84
C ALA A 8 -27.04 32.70 12.75
N LEU A 9 -25.91 31.99 12.69
CA LEU A 9 -24.69 32.34 13.42
C LEU A 9 -24.06 33.62 12.88
N LYS A 10 -24.07 33.82 11.56
CA LYS A 10 -23.52 35.03 10.93
C LYS A 10 -24.32 36.29 11.26
N ALA A 11 -25.64 36.17 11.43
CA ALA A 11 -26.51 37.28 11.82
C ALA A 11 -26.45 37.64 13.31
N ALA A 12 -25.90 36.75 14.15
CA ALA A 12 -25.80 36.92 15.59
C ALA A 12 -24.44 37.47 16.07
N GLN A 13 -23.48 37.71 15.18
CA GLN A 13 -22.23 38.39 15.55
C GLN A 13 -22.44 39.91 15.54
N PRO A 14 -22.32 40.60 16.69
CA PRO A 14 -22.17 42.05 16.69
C PRO A 14 -20.85 42.40 15.98
N GLU A 15 -20.90 43.44 15.15
CA GLU A 15 -19.75 44.07 14.48
C GLU A 15 -18.80 44.63 15.55
N ASP A 16 -17.99 43.77 16.17
CA ASP A 16 -16.90 44.19 17.04
C ASP A 16 -15.58 43.98 16.29
N GLU A 17 -14.99 45.10 15.86
CA GLU A 17 -13.63 45.18 15.34
C GLU A 17 -12.61 44.83 16.45
N GLY A 18 -12.62 43.57 16.88
CA GLY A 18 -11.61 43.00 17.76
C GLY A 18 -10.58 42.28 16.91
N GLY A 19 -9.53 43.00 16.52
CA GLY A 19 -8.39 42.46 15.77
C GLY A 19 -7.96 41.10 16.32
N ILE A 20 -8.14 40.05 15.51
CA ILE A 20 -7.49 38.78 15.71
C ILE A 20 -6.01 39.13 15.68
N SER A 21 -5.35 39.13 16.84
CA SER A 21 -3.90 39.21 16.88
C SER A 21 -3.42 38.01 16.07
N GLU A 22 -3.00 38.28 14.85
CA GLU A 22 -2.34 37.34 13.98
C GLU A 22 -1.01 37.03 14.69
N ALA A 23 -1.11 36.08 15.64
CA ALA A 23 0.05 35.52 16.30
C ALA A 23 0.96 35.06 15.15
N PRO A 24 2.21 35.54 15.09
CA PRO A 24 3.09 35.24 13.98
C PRO A 24 3.21 33.72 13.91
N VAL A 25 2.56 33.12 12.91
CA VAL A 25 2.65 31.68 12.66
C VAL A 25 4.12 31.44 12.33
N SER A 26 4.82 30.83 13.28
CA SER A 26 6.26 30.58 13.17
C SER A 26 6.50 29.78 11.89
N LEU A 27 7.05 30.44 10.87
CA LEU A 27 7.24 29.90 9.51
C LEU A 27 8.15 28.66 9.48
N ASP A 28 8.94 28.47 10.54
CA ASP A 28 9.88 27.36 10.70
C ASP A 28 9.17 26.00 10.94
N GLY A 29 8.08 25.99 11.74
CA GLY A 29 7.24 24.81 11.91
C GLY A 29 6.50 24.40 10.62
N SER A 30 6.21 25.38 9.75
CA SER A 30 5.56 25.15 8.46
C SER A 30 6.48 24.40 7.49
N GLN A 31 7.78 24.73 7.42
CA GLN A 31 8.71 24.02 6.54
C GLN A 31 8.91 22.57 6.95
N TYR A 32 9.06 22.30 8.25
CA TYR A 32 9.19 20.94 8.77
C TYR A 32 7.96 20.07 8.44
N MET A 33 6.75 20.62 8.65
CA MET A 33 5.52 19.90 8.33
C MET A 33 5.33 19.72 6.81
N ASN A 34 5.75 20.67 5.98
CA ASN A 34 5.74 20.51 4.53
C ASN A 34 6.65 19.35 4.07
N GLU A 35 7.85 19.24 4.64
CA GLU A 35 8.74 18.10 4.35
C GLU A 35 8.11 16.78 4.81
N PHE A 36 7.50 16.76 6.00
CA PHE A 36 6.77 15.59 6.49
C PHE A 36 5.64 15.17 5.54
N PHE A 37 4.82 16.11 5.06
CA PHE A 37 3.76 15.81 4.10
C PHE A 37 4.30 15.32 2.76
N ALA A 38 5.42 15.87 2.28
CA ALA A 38 6.10 15.38 1.09
C ALA A 38 6.57 13.92 1.26
N GLN A 39 7.16 13.58 2.41
CA GLN A 39 7.56 12.20 2.72
C GLN A 39 6.34 11.25 2.80
N VAL A 40 5.25 11.69 3.44
CA VAL A 40 3.99 10.92 3.51
C VAL A 40 3.44 10.64 2.10
N GLU A 41 3.41 11.66 1.25
CA GLU A 41 2.90 11.55 -0.11
C GLU A 41 3.77 10.62 -0.98
N GLU A 42 5.09 10.68 -0.82
CA GLU A 42 6.01 9.75 -1.47
C GLU A 42 5.76 8.30 -1.05
N ILE A 43 5.56 8.04 0.25
CA ILE A 43 5.25 6.69 0.75
C ILE A 43 3.92 6.19 0.18
N ARG A 44 2.89 7.04 0.13
CA ARG A 44 1.60 6.69 -0.47
C ARG A 44 1.74 6.29 -1.94
N LYS A 45 2.51 7.05 -2.73
CA LYS A 45 2.80 6.71 -4.13
C LYS A 45 3.53 5.37 -4.27
N PHE A 46 4.45 5.04 -3.37
CA PHE A 46 5.07 3.73 -3.37
C PHE A 46 4.07 2.62 -3.05
N ILE A 47 3.16 2.82 -2.11
CA ILE A 47 2.11 1.84 -1.77
C ILE A 47 1.17 1.65 -2.96
N GLU A 48 0.71 2.71 -3.61
CA GLU A 48 -0.12 2.65 -4.81
C GLU A 48 0.58 1.93 -5.96
N ARG A 49 1.89 2.20 -6.16
CA ARG A 49 2.69 1.48 -7.15
C ARG A 49 2.78 -0.02 -6.83
N ILE A 50 2.97 -0.39 -5.55
CA ILE A 50 2.94 -1.79 -5.13
C ILE A 50 1.58 -2.41 -5.43
N GLN A 51 0.47 -1.74 -5.10
CA GLN A 51 -0.88 -2.24 -5.40
C GLN A 51 -1.07 -2.53 -6.90
N ALA A 52 -0.65 -1.61 -7.77
CA ALA A 52 -0.71 -1.80 -9.21
C ALA A 52 0.12 -3.01 -9.67
N LEU A 53 1.35 -3.14 -9.17
CA LEU A 53 2.22 -4.29 -9.48
C LEU A 53 1.65 -5.62 -8.97
N VAL A 54 0.99 -5.62 -7.81
CA VAL A 54 0.32 -6.82 -7.27
C VAL A 54 -0.80 -7.28 -8.20
N GLU A 55 -1.56 -6.36 -8.78
CA GLU A 55 -2.61 -6.68 -9.75
C GLU A 55 -2.02 -7.20 -11.06
N ASP A 56 -0.95 -6.56 -11.55
CA ASP A 56 -0.19 -7.04 -12.71
C ASP A 56 0.37 -8.46 -12.49
N VAL A 57 0.85 -8.77 -11.28
CA VAL A 57 1.32 -10.11 -10.92
C VAL A 57 0.17 -11.13 -10.99
N LYS A 58 -1.03 -10.79 -10.49
CA LYS A 58 -2.21 -11.68 -10.59
C LYS A 58 -2.60 -11.96 -12.04
N ASN A 59 -2.60 -10.93 -12.89
CA ASN A 59 -2.94 -11.07 -14.30
C ASN A 59 -1.94 -11.98 -15.02
N LYS A 60 -0.63 -11.72 -14.87
CA LYS A 60 0.43 -12.57 -15.44
C LYS A 60 0.38 -14.00 -14.91
N HIS A 61 0.09 -14.18 -13.62
CA HIS A 61 -0.16 -15.50 -13.03
C HIS A 61 -1.34 -16.22 -13.68
N GLY A 62 -2.44 -15.51 -13.95
CA GLY A 62 -3.60 -16.02 -14.68
C GLY A 62 -3.25 -16.47 -16.10
N ASP A 63 -2.54 -15.63 -16.85
CA ASP A 63 -2.14 -15.91 -18.24
C ASP A 63 -1.23 -17.14 -18.37
N ILE A 64 -0.30 -17.30 -17.42
CA ILE A 64 0.57 -18.48 -17.33
C ILE A 64 -0.26 -19.74 -17.04
N LEU A 65 -1.29 -19.65 -16.21
CA LEU A 65 -2.15 -20.79 -15.85
C LEU A 65 -3.09 -21.20 -16.98
N SER A 66 -3.62 -20.24 -17.76
CA SER A 66 -4.51 -20.50 -18.90
C SER A 66 -3.78 -20.98 -20.15
N SER A 67 -2.51 -20.63 -20.30
CA SER A 67 -1.71 -21.04 -21.47
C SER A 67 -1.12 -22.44 -21.27
N PRO A 68 -1.29 -23.37 -22.25
CA PRO A 68 -0.72 -24.71 -22.18
C PRO A 68 0.80 -24.72 -22.37
N ASN A 69 1.37 -23.72 -23.05
CA ASN A 69 2.81 -23.53 -23.23
C ASN A 69 3.34 -22.46 -22.26
N GLN A 70 4.57 -22.62 -21.78
CA GLN A 70 5.23 -21.60 -20.96
C GLN A 70 5.68 -20.43 -21.84
N ASP A 71 5.05 -19.25 -21.68
CA ASP A 71 5.55 -18.02 -22.29
C ASP A 71 6.68 -17.43 -21.44
N GLU A 72 7.93 -17.70 -21.85
CA GLU A 72 9.12 -17.25 -21.13
C GLU A 72 9.18 -15.71 -20.99
N LYS A 73 8.57 -14.98 -21.93
CA LYS A 73 8.48 -13.52 -21.85
C LYS A 73 7.60 -13.07 -20.68
N THR A 74 6.41 -13.65 -20.54
CA THR A 74 5.48 -13.36 -19.43
C THR A 74 6.09 -13.73 -18.08
N LYS A 75 6.85 -14.82 -18.03
CA LYS A 75 7.58 -15.24 -16.82
C LYS A 75 8.70 -14.27 -16.44
N ALA A 76 9.51 -13.80 -17.38
CA ALA A 76 10.53 -12.79 -17.10
C ALA A 76 9.93 -11.47 -16.59
N GLN A 77 8.84 -11.00 -17.20
CA GLN A 77 8.13 -9.79 -16.77
C GLN A 77 7.49 -9.96 -15.37
N LEU A 78 7.06 -11.17 -15.03
CA LEU A 78 6.55 -11.51 -13.71
C LEU A 78 7.67 -11.43 -12.66
N GLU A 79 8.84 -12.01 -12.93
CA GLU A 79 10.00 -11.94 -12.04
C GLU A 79 10.47 -10.49 -11.81
N GLU A 80 10.48 -9.66 -12.87
CA GLU A 80 10.75 -8.23 -12.77
C GLU A 80 9.73 -7.51 -11.87
N SER A 81 8.44 -7.78 -12.07
CA SER A 81 7.37 -7.19 -11.25
C SER A 81 7.53 -7.57 -9.77
N MET A 82 7.87 -8.83 -9.48
CA MET A 82 8.12 -9.31 -8.10
C MET A 82 9.35 -8.63 -7.47
N ALA A 83 10.42 -8.42 -8.25
CA ALA A 83 11.61 -7.73 -7.79
C ALA A 83 11.32 -6.25 -7.48
N GLU A 84 10.55 -5.57 -8.33
CA GLU A 84 10.12 -4.20 -8.11
C GLU A 84 9.26 -4.07 -6.83
N ILE A 85 8.28 -4.96 -6.64
CA ILE A 85 7.47 -5.02 -5.40
C ILE A 85 8.37 -5.14 -4.17
N LYS A 86 9.33 -6.07 -4.18
CA LYS A 86 10.25 -6.28 -3.07
C LYS A 86 11.06 -5.01 -2.78
N MET A 87 11.60 -4.38 -3.81
CA MET A 87 12.39 -3.16 -3.68
C MET A 87 11.57 -2.00 -3.10
N LEU A 88 10.35 -1.77 -3.61
CA LEU A 88 9.46 -0.72 -3.13
C LEU A 88 9.01 -0.99 -1.69
N ALA A 89 8.70 -2.23 -1.34
CA ALA A 89 8.34 -2.62 0.02
C ALA A 89 9.48 -2.33 1.00
N HIS A 90 10.73 -2.58 0.62
CA HIS A 90 11.90 -2.22 1.44
C HIS A 90 12.02 -0.69 1.61
N LYS A 91 11.81 0.09 0.56
CA LYS A 91 11.82 1.57 0.62
C LYS A 91 10.74 2.10 1.55
N VAL A 92 9.50 1.62 1.42
CA VAL A 92 8.37 1.99 2.29
C VAL A 92 8.70 1.66 3.74
N ARG A 93 9.19 0.45 4.02
CA ARG A 93 9.58 0.03 5.37
C ARG A 93 10.66 0.92 5.98
N ALA A 94 11.68 1.28 5.20
CA ALA A 94 12.76 2.15 5.66
C ALA A 94 12.25 3.55 6.03
N LYS A 95 11.42 4.15 5.17
CA LYS A 95 10.82 5.47 5.42
C LYS A 95 9.84 5.46 6.60
N LEU A 96 9.01 4.43 6.73
CA LEU A 96 8.12 4.26 7.89
C LEU A 96 8.91 4.14 9.19
N LYS A 97 10.01 3.38 9.20
CA LYS A 97 10.88 3.26 10.38
C LYS A 97 11.53 4.58 10.76
N GLN A 98 11.98 5.36 9.78
CA GLN A 98 12.54 6.69 10.05
C GLN A 98 11.49 7.63 10.66
N MET A 99 10.27 7.59 10.13
CA MET A 99 9.15 8.38 10.66
C MET A 99 8.80 8.00 12.10
N GLU A 100 8.77 6.70 12.40
CA GLU A 100 8.55 6.17 13.75
C GLU A 100 9.62 6.68 14.72
N MET A 101 10.90 6.58 14.37
CA MET A 101 12.00 7.08 15.21
C MET A 101 11.90 8.59 15.49
N ASN A 102 11.50 9.39 14.49
CA ASN A 102 11.31 10.83 14.67
C ASN A 102 10.13 11.14 15.61
N ILE A 103 9.05 10.37 15.53
CA ILE A 103 7.88 10.50 16.41
C ILE A 103 8.25 10.13 17.85
N GLU A 104 8.96 9.01 18.05
CA GLU A 104 9.42 8.56 19.37
C GLU A 104 10.37 9.57 20.04
N TYR A 105 11.28 10.16 19.27
CA TYR A 105 12.21 11.19 19.77
C TYR A 105 11.46 12.42 20.32
N ASP A 106 10.49 12.93 19.56
CA ASP A 106 9.72 14.10 19.98
C ASP A 106 8.75 13.80 21.14
N GLU A 107 8.23 12.57 21.22
CA GLU A 107 7.41 12.12 22.35
C GLU A 107 8.20 12.05 23.65
N ASN A 108 9.42 11.50 23.61
CA ASN A 108 10.30 11.40 24.78
C ASN A 108 10.82 12.77 25.27
N ALA A 109 10.73 13.80 24.42
CA ALA A 109 11.07 15.17 24.78
C ALA A 109 9.88 15.95 25.37
N ASP A 110 8.76 15.29 25.69
CA ASP A 110 7.48 15.88 26.16
C ASP A 110 6.93 16.99 25.26
N LYS A 111 7.30 16.99 23.97
CA LYS A 111 6.81 17.95 22.98
C LYS A 111 5.42 17.57 22.48
N SER A 112 4.43 17.66 23.36
CA SER A 112 3.02 17.46 22.97
C SER A 112 2.53 18.65 22.12
N SER A 113 2.47 18.46 20.80
CA SER A 113 2.03 19.47 19.85
C SER A 113 0.92 18.96 18.92
N ALA A 114 0.21 19.89 18.26
CA ALA A 114 -0.70 19.54 17.18
C ALA A 114 0.02 18.77 16.06
N ASP A 115 1.25 19.19 15.72
CA ASP A 115 2.09 18.55 14.70
C ASP A 115 2.48 17.12 15.08
N LEU A 116 2.80 16.84 16.34
CA LEU A 116 3.07 15.48 16.81
C LEU A 116 1.84 14.58 16.64
N ARG A 117 0.63 15.08 16.97
CA ARG A 117 -0.62 14.33 16.78
C ARG A 117 -0.88 14.03 15.30
N ILE A 118 -0.70 15.02 14.43
CA ILE A 118 -0.85 14.85 12.97
C ILE A 118 0.11 13.76 12.46
N ARG A 119 1.39 13.82 12.84
CA ARG A 119 2.40 12.83 12.42
C ARG A 119 2.06 11.42 12.89
N LYS A 120 1.66 11.24 14.15
CA LYS A 120 1.21 9.95 14.71
C LYS A 120 0.04 9.36 13.93
N THR A 121 -0.99 10.16 13.64
CA THR A 121 -2.16 9.71 12.88
C THR A 121 -1.80 9.31 11.46
N GLN A 122 -0.97 10.09 10.77
CA GLN A 122 -0.51 9.78 9.42
C GLN A 122 0.33 8.50 9.38
N TYR A 123 1.31 8.36 10.28
CA TYR A 123 2.12 7.15 10.42
C TYR A 123 1.24 5.90 10.60
N SER A 124 0.31 5.95 11.55
CA SER A 124 -0.60 4.81 11.83
C SER A 124 -1.45 4.43 10.62
N THR A 125 -1.97 5.42 9.89
CA THR A 125 -2.81 5.22 8.71
C THR A 125 -2.02 4.57 7.57
N ILE A 126 -0.83 5.12 7.27
CA ILE A 126 0.03 4.63 6.18
C ILE A 126 0.57 3.24 6.50
N SER A 127 0.99 3.01 7.75
CA SER A 127 1.48 1.72 8.22
C SER A 127 0.41 0.63 8.05
N ARG A 128 -0.84 0.92 8.44
CA ARG A 128 -1.97 0.01 8.25
C ARG A 128 -2.23 -0.31 6.78
N ASN A 129 -2.29 0.72 5.92
CA ASN A 129 -2.47 0.54 4.48
C ASN A 129 -1.34 -0.32 3.87
N PHE A 130 -0.07 -0.06 4.23
CA PHE A 130 1.05 -0.86 3.75
C PHE A 130 0.92 -2.35 4.16
N ILE A 131 0.51 -2.63 5.40
CA ILE A 131 0.30 -4.01 5.87
C ILE A 131 -0.82 -4.69 5.09
N GLU A 132 -1.93 -4.00 4.83
CA GLU A 132 -3.05 -4.52 4.04
C GLU A 132 -2.59 -4.91 2.63
N VAL A 133 -1.90 -4.01 1.92
CA VAL A 133 -1.38 -4.25 0.56
C VAL A 133 -0.40 -5.42 0.53
N MET A 134 0.53 -5.47 1.48
CA MET A 134 1.51 -6.57 1.54
C MET A 134 0.85 -7.90 1.92
N THR A 135 -0.23 -7.88 2.71
CA THR A 135 -1.01 -9.06 3.03
C THR A 135 -1.72 -9.60 1.79
N ASP A 136 -2.31 -8.71 0.98
CA ASP A 136 -2.98 -9.11 -0.26
C ASP A 136 -2.00 -9.63 -1.32
N TYR A 137 -0.80 -9.04 -1.39
CA TYR A 137 0.29 -9.60 -2.19
C TYR A 137 0.64 -11.03 -1.77
N ASN A 138 0.83 -11.27 -0.46
CA ASN A 138 1.13 -12.60 0.05
C ASN A 138 0.00 -13.61 -0.28
N LYS A 139 -1.27 -13.21 -0.13
CA LYS A 139 -2.40 -14.05 -0.52
C LYS A 139 -2.36 -14.42 -2.01
N ALA A 140 -2.09 -13.45 -2.89
CA ALA A 140 -1.98 -13.66 -4.32
C ALA A 140 -0.85 -14.65 -4.67
N GLN A 141 0.32 -14.52 -4.05
CA GLN A 141 1.44 -15.45 -4.24
C GLN A 141 1.10 -16.88 -3.79
N VAL A 142 0.48 -17.04 -2.62
CA VAL A 142 0.09 -18.35 -2.10
C VAL A 142 -0.94 -19.00 -3.02
N ALA A 143 -1.96 -18.25 -3.46
CA ALA A 143 -2.97 -18.74 -4.39
C ALA A 143 -2.36 -19.22 -5.71
N PHE A 144 -1.40 -18.47 -6.28
CA PHE A 144 -0.70 -18.89 -7.49
C PHE A 144 0.12 -20.16 -7.28
N ARG A 145 0.87 -20.27 -6.18
CA ARG A 145 1.65 -21.47 -5.85
C ARG A 145 0.75 -22.70 -5.75
N ASP A 146 -0.39 -22.56 -5.09
CA ASP A 146 -1.34 -23.66 -4.92
C ASP A 146 -2.02 -24.04 -6.24
N ALA A 147 -2.34 -23.07 -7.10
CA ALA A 147 -2.84 -23.30 -8.45
C ALA A 147 -1.81 -24.05 -9.34
N CYS A 148 -0.54 -23.64 -9.29
CA CYS A 148 0.56 -24.34 -9.98
C CYS A 148 0.69 -25.80 -9.51
N LYS A 149 0.62 -26.04 -8.19
CA LYS A 149 0.66 -27.39 -7.62
C LYS A 149 -0.51 -28.25 -8.11
N ASN A 150 -1.72 -27.70 -8.16
CA ASN A 150 -2.90 -28.40 -8.66
C ASN A 150 -2.78 -28.73 -10.16
N ARG A 151 -2.21 -27.82 -10.95
CA ARG A 151 -1.96 -28.05 -12.38
C ARG A 151 -0.99 -29.21 -12.60
N ILE A 152 0.13 -29.25 -11.86
CA ILE A 152 1.11 -30.34 -11.96
C ILE A 152 0.49 -31.69 -11.57
N LYS A 153 -0.29 -31.73 -10.49
CA LYS A 153 -1.01 -32.95 -10.09
C LYS A 153 -1.93 -33.48 -11.19
N ARG A 154 -2.75 -32.62 -11.78
CA ARG A 154 -3.64 -32.99 -12.89
C ARG A 154 -2.87 -33.48 -14.13
N GLN A 155 -1.76 -32.84 -14.46
CA GLN A 155 -0.91 -33.27 -15.58
C GLN A 155 -0.31 -34.67 -15.35
N MET A 156 0.11 -34.97 -14.11
CA MET A 156 0.55 -36.32 -13.75
C MET A 156 -0.59 -37.33 -13.86
N GLU A 157 -1.77 -37.03 -13.32
CA GLU A 157 -2.96 -37.91 -13.40
C GLU A 157 -3.37 -38.21 -14.85
N ILE A 158 -3.40 -37.19 -15.72
CA ILE A 158 -3.69 -37.36 -17.15
C ILE A 158 -2.62 -38.21 -17.84
N GLY A 159 -1.33 -37.98 -17.52
CA GLY A 159 -0.22 -38.78 -18.04
C GLY A 159 -0.36 -40.26 -17.69
N TYR A 160 -0.66 -40.57 -16.42
CA TYR A 160 -0.92 -41.95 -15.99
C TYR A 160 -2.12 -42.55 -16.72
N ILE A 161 -3.24 -41.84 -16.83
CA ILE A 161 -4.43 -42.34 -17.55
C ILE A 161 -4.10 -42.61 -19.02
N HIS A 162 -3.32 -41.74 -19.66
CA HIS A 162 -2.90 -41.92 -21.04
C HIS A 162 -1.98 -43.15 -21.21
N GLU A 163 -0.98 -43.33 -20.34
CA GLU A 163 -0.14 -44.54 -20.33
C GLU A 163 -0.96 -45.81 -20.11
N TRP A 164 -1.92 -45.79 -19.18
CA TRP A 164 -2.82 -46.92 -18.93
C TRP A 164 -3.72 -47.25 -20.14
N LEU A 165 -4.31 -46.24 -20.80
CA LEU A 165 -5.13 -46.44 -21.99
C LEU A 165 -4.34 -46.98 -23.18
N VAL A 166 -3.10 -46.51 -23.33
CA VAL A 166 -2.16 -47.04 -24.34
C VAL A 166 -1.80 -48.48 -24.01
N ALA A 167 -1.49 -48.80 -22.75
CA ALA A 167 -1.17 -50.16 -22.32
C ALA A 167 -2.34 -51.14 -22.43
N CYS A 168 -3.59 -50.69 -22.21
CA CYS A 168 -4.79 -51.52 -22.38
C CYS A 168 -5.28 -51.64 -23.83
N SER A 169 -4.78 -50.81 -24.76
CA SER A 169 -5.11 -50.90 -26.20
C SER A 169 -4.16 -51.81 -26.99
N TRP A 170 -3.14 -52.37 -26.34
CA TRP A 170 -2.21 -53.39 -26.85
C TRP A 170 -2.42 -54.71 -26.10
#